data_AF-A0A9J5YCR6-F1
#
_entry.id   AF-A0A9J5YCR6-F1
#
_cell.length_a   1.000
_cell.length_b   1.000
_cell.length_c   1.000
_cell.angle_alpha   90.00
_cell.angle_beta   90.00
_cell.angle_gamma   90.00
#
_symmetry.space_group_name_H-M   'P 1'
#
loop_
_entity.id
_entity.type
_entity.pdbx_description
1 polymer ?
#
loop_
_entity_poly.entity_id
_entity_poly.type
_entity_poly.pdbx_seq_one_letter_code
_entity_poly.pdbx_strand_id
1 'polypeptide(L)'
;MIQRAWKEVNGPVGALHRLLQNDIEVFSSPNNLGSASMSSQTVNSSEDIFDSSLNLEDIHYKEGYSVGYLDGLNSGKDEGKQVGLKKGFEVGEELGFYKGCIDVWNAAILVDPTCFSSRVQKSIKQMDELLNKYPFSDPENESATDIIDSLRLKFRAICATLNIKPEYDGYPKTSGIDNSGF
;
A
#
# COMPACT_ATOMS: atom_id res chain seq x y z
N MET A 1 -34.48 -10.39 3.87
CA MET A 1 -33.91 -9.35 2.97
C MET A 1 -33.71 -8.02 3.69
N ILE A 2 -34.60 -7.61 4.60
CA ILE A 2 -34.53 -6.31 5.31
C ILE A 2 -33.39 -6.23 6.36
N GLN A 3 -32.98 -7.36 6.96
CA GLN A 3 -31.86 -7.37 7.93
C GLN A 3 -30.46 -7.20 7.31
N ARG A 4 -30.31 -7.40 5.98
CA ARG A 4 -29.01 -7.19 5.29
C ARG A 4 -28.73 -5.70 5.07
N ALA A 5 -29.75 -4.91 4.68
CA ALA A 5 -29.62 -3.48 4.47
C ALA A 5 -29.32 -2.68 5.76
N TRP A 6 -29.81 -3.16 6.93
CA TRP A 6 -29.58 -2.48 8.20
C TRP A 6 -28.15 -2.67 8.74
N LYS A 7 -27.44 -3.73 8.32
CA LYS A 7 -26.06 -4.03 8.73
C LYS A 7 -25.01 -3.31 7.88
N GLU A 8 -25.35 -2.92 6.64
CA GLU A 8 -24.49 -2.10 5.78
C GLU A 8 -24.45 -0.63 6.22
N VAL A 9 -25.58 -0.08 6.70
CA VAL A 9 -25.64 1.32 7.17
C VAL A 9 -24.92 1.52 8.51
N ASN A 10 -24.91 0.51 9.39
CA ASN A 10 -24.32 0.58 10.74
C ASN A 10 -23.06 -0.29 10.93
N GLY A 11 -22.47 -0.78 9.83
CA GLY A 11 -21.19 -1.49 9.87
C GLY A 11 -19.99 -0.52 9.95
N PRO A 12 -18.76 -1.03 10.20
CA PRO A 12 -17.56 -0.20 10.33
C PRO A 12 -17.32 0.72 9.12
N VAL A 13 -17.74 0.30 7.93
CA VAL A 13 -17.65 1.10 6.69
C VAL A 13 -18.63 2.29 6.67
N GLY A 14 -19.85 2.11 7.20
CA GLY A 14 -20.84 3.19 7.36
C GLY A 14 -20.54 4.13 8.53
N ALA A 15 -19.80 3.66 9.52
CA ALA A 15 -19.24 4.51 10.58
C ALA A 15 -18.08 5.36 10.05
N LEU A 16 -17.21 4.81 9.19
CA LEU A 16 -16.13 5.56 8.53
C LEU A 16 -16.66 6.62 7.57
N HIS A 17 -17.72 6.31 6.80
CA HIS A 17 -18.37 7.31 5.94
C HIS A 17 -19.03 8.43 6.77
N ARG A 18 -19.59 8.13 7.95
CA ARG A 18 -20.15 9.16 8.86
C ARG A 18 -19.09 9.97 9.61
N LEU A 19 -17.95 9.37 9.96
CA LEU A 19 -16.83 10.10 10.56
C LEU A 19 -16.16 11.02 9.54
N LEU A 20 -15.95 10.56 8.30
CA LEU A 20 -15.46 11.41 7.21
C LEU A 20 -16.44 12.55 6.87
N GLN A 21 -17.76 12.33 6.94
CA GLN A 21 -18.74 13.39 6.72
C GLN A 21 -18.81 14.38 7.89
N ASN A 22 -18.68 13.91 9.14
CA ASN A 22 -18.76 14.77 10.33
C ASN A 22 -17.47 15.60 10.54
N ASP A 23 -16.29 15.06 10.22
CA ASP A 23 -15.03 15.82 10.35
C ASP A 23 -14.94 16.98 9.34
N ILE A 24 -15.66 16.90 8.21
CA ILE A 24 -15.81 18.00 7.25
C ILE A 24 -16.75 19.10 7.78
N GLU A 25 -17.77 18.76 8.59
CA GLU A 25 -18.70 19.76 9.16
C GLU A 25 -18.14 20.48 10.40
N VAL A 26 -17.24 19.86 11.16
CA VAL A 26 -16.70 20.46 12.40
C VAL A 26 -15.82 21.70 12.13
N PHE A 27 -15.21 21.81 10.95
CA PHE A 27 -14.33 22.96 10.62
C PHE A 27 -15.05 24.14 9.94
N SER A 28 -16.36 24.04 9.70
CA SER A 28 -17.14 25.05 8.95
C SER A 28 -18.03 25.96 9.82
N SER A 29 -17.89 25.97 11.15
CA SER A 29 -18.70 26.84 12.02
C SER A 29 -17.89 27.98 12.64
N PRO A 30 -17.97 29.22 12.12
CA PRO A 30 -17.75 30.41 12.92
C PRO A 30 -19.08 30.80 13.60
N ASN A 31 -18.98 31.21 14.87
CA ASN A 31 -19.94 31.99 15.66
C ASN A 31 -20.80 31.24 16.70
N ASN A 32 -20.36 31.35 17.96
CA ASN A 32 -21.29 31.53 19.07
C ASN A 32 -20.75 32.58 20.05
N LEU A 33 -21.18 33.83 19.89
CA LEU A 33 -21.29 34.79 20.99
C LEU A 33 -22.63 35.50 20.85
N GLY A 34 -23.55 35.19 21.75
CA GLY A 34 -24.76 35.96 21.95
C GLY A 34 -24.50 37.18 22.83
N SER A 35 -24.99 38.35 22.39
CA SER A 35 -25.69 39.28 23.28
C SER A 35 -26.64 40.15 22.46
N ALA A 36 -27.86 40.30 22.96
CA ALA A 36 -28.95 41.01 22.33
C ALA A 36 -28.83 42.52 22.51
N SER A 37 -29.09 43.28 21.45
CA SER A 37 -29.79 44.56 21.52
C SER A 37 -30.41 44.94 20.18
N MET A 38 -31.69 45.31 20.24
CA MET A 38 -32.48 45.85 19.14
C MET A 38 -31.93 47.20 18.67
N SER A 39 -31.77 47.38 17.36
CA SER A 39 -31.94 48.66 16.67
C SER A 39 -32.21 48.47 15.18
N SER A 40 -33.36 49.01 14.76
CA SER A 40 -33.80 49.51 13.45
C SER A 40 -33.30 48.89 12.14
N GLN A 41 -34.28 48.52 11.31
CA GLN A 41 -34.15 48.08 9.92
C GLN A 41 -33.41 49.06 9.00
N THR A 42 -32.41 48.55 8.27
CA THR A 42 -32.20 48.85 6.84
C THR A 42 -32.02 47.52 6.12
N VAL A 43 -33.00 47.16 5.30
CA VAL A 43 -32.89 46.05 4.35
C VAL A 43 -32.19 46.59 3.11
N ASN A 44 -31.27 45.80 2.56
CA ASN A 44 -30.61 45.93 1.25
C ASN A 44 -29.46 46.96 1.16
N SER A 45 -28.35 46.70 0.47
CA SER A 45 -28.04 45.63 -0.49
C SER A 45 -26.56 45.74 -0.85
N SER A 46 -25.72 45.21 0.01
CA SER A 46 -24.32 44.91 -0.28
C SER A 46 -23.84 44.03 0.86
N GLU A 47 -23.93 42.71 0.71
CA GLU A 47 -22.70 41.94 0.98
C GLU A 47 -21.62 42.77 0.29
N ASP A 48 -20.76 43.41 1.07
CA ASP A 48 -19.92 44.51 0.60
C ASP A 48 -19.25 44.01 -0.69
N ILE A 49 -19.56 44.64 -1.82
CA ILE A 49 -19.24 44.08 -3.16
C ILE A 49 -17.72 43.87 -3.28
N PHE A 50 -16.96 44.60 -2.47
CA PHE A 50 -15.52 44.51 -2.35
C PHE A 50 -15.02 43.54 -1.27
N ASP A 51 -15.87 42.99 -0.41
CA ASP A 51 -15.47 42.05 0.67
C ASP A 51 -14.87 40.77 0.09
N SER A 52 -15.44 40.27 -1.02
CA SER A 52 -14.87 39.16 -1.77
C SER A 52 -13.53 39.51 -2.43
N SER A 53 -13.33 40.78 -2.82
CA SER A 53 -12.08 41.28 -3.39
C SER A 53 -11.00 41.52 -2.32
N LEU A 54 -11.39 41.92 -1.11
CA LEU A 54 -10.49 42.15 0.02
C LEU A 54 -10.06 40.83 0.67
N ASN A 55 -10.96 39.84 0.72
CA ASN A 55 -10.70 38.51 1.25
C ASN A 55 -10.31 37.49 0.16
N LEU A 56 -10.04 37.94 -1.06
CA LEU A 56 -9.79 37.07 -2.22
C LEU A 56 -8.59 36.13 -1.99
N GLU A 57 -7.55 36.64 -1.32
CA GLU A 57 -6.37 35.84 -0.96
C GLU A 57 -6.74 34.68 -0.02
N ASP A 58 -7.48 34.96 1.06
CA ASP A 58 -7.93 33.95 2.01
C ASP A 58 -8.88 32.94 1.39
N ILE A 59 -9.76 33.39 0.47
CA ILE A 59 -10.69 32.51 -0.26
C ILE A 59 -9.90 31.55 -1.15
N HIS A 60 -9.01 32.05 -2.00
CA HIS A 60 -8.21 31.19 -2.88
C HIS A 60 -7.22 30.32 -2.12
N TYR A 61 -6.70 30.78 -0.98
CA TYR A 61 -5.85 29.95 -0.12
C TYR A 61 -6.63 28.76 0.42
N LYS A 62 -7.83 28.99 0.97
CA LYS A 62 -8.70 27.92 1.48
C LYS A 62 -9.18 26.99 0.37
N GLU A 63 -9.54 27.54 -0.78
CA GLU A 63 -9.96 26.76 -1.95
C GLU A 63 -8.80 25.89 -2.47
N GLY A 64 -7.63 26.49 -2.69
CA GLY A 64 -6.44 25.77 -3.14
C GLY A 64 -6.00 24.68 -2.15
N TYR A 65 -6.07 24.95 -0.85
CA TYR A 65 -5.83 23.93 0.18
C TYR A 65 -6.85 22.81 0.11
N SER A 66 -8.15 23.12 0.04
CA SER A 66 -9.21 22.12 0.00
C SER A 66 -9.11 21.23 -1.24
N VAL A 67 -8.90 21.84 -2.41
CA VAL A 67 -8.71 21.12 -3.68
C VAL A 67 -7.45 20.25 -3.61
N GLY A 68 -6.32 20.83 -3.21
CA GLY A 68 -5.05 20.10 -3.12
C GLY A 68 -5.08 18.96 -2.10
N TYR A 69 -5.78 19.15 -0.98
CA TYR A 69 -5.95 18.10 0.03
C TYR A 69 -6.80 16.94 -0.49
N LEU A 70 -7.94 17.23 -1.14
CA LEU A 70 -8.80 16.21 -1.71
C LEU A 70 -8.12 15.46 -2.85
N ASP A 71 -7.40 16.17 -3.72
CA ASP A 71 -6.65 15.57 -4.81
C ASP A 71 -5.49 14.70 -4.29
N GLY A 72 -4.74 15.20 -3.30
CA GLY A 72 -3.68 14.45 -2.63
C GLY A 72 -4.17 13.18 -1.93
N LEU A 73 -5.36 13.24 -1.31
CA LEU A 73 -5.95 12.08 -0.66
C LEU A 73 -6.36 10.99 -1.67
N ASN A 74 -6.96 11.39 -2.79
CA ASN A 74 -7.38 10.47 -3.84
C ASN A 74 -6.19 9.87 -4.59
N SER A 75 -5.26 10.72 -5.04
CA SER A 75 -4.06 10.29 -5.76
C SER A 75 -3.17 9.41 -4.89
N GLY A 76 -2.93 9.78 -3.62
CA GLY A 76 -2.13 8.99 -2.69
C GLY A 76 -2.72 7.60 -2.42
N LYS A 77 -4.05 7.48 -2.38
CA LYS A 77 -4.72 6.18 -2.22
C LYS A 77 -4.50 5.28 -3.43
N ASP A 78 -4.65 5.83 -4.63
CA ASP A 78 -4.49 5.07 -5.87
C ASP A 78 -3.03 4.68 -6.11
N GLU A 79 -2.10 5.62 -5.88
CA GLU A 79 -0.66 5.37 -5.95
C GLU A 79 -0.22 4.30 -4.95
N GLY A 80 -0.61 4.44 -3.68
CA GLY A 80 -0.27 3.46 -2.64
C GLY A 80 -0.78 2.06 -2.98
N LYS A 81 -2.00 1.94 -3.54
CA LYS A 81 -2.53 0.66 -4.02
C LYS A 81 -1.71 0.09 -5.17
N GLN A 82 -1.37 0.89 -6.17
CA GLN A 82 -0.59 0.43 -7.32
C GLN A 82 0.82 -0.02 -6.91
N VAL A 83 1.50 0.78 -6.10
CA VAL A 83 2.85 0.48 -5.60
C VAL A 83 2.82 -0.79 -4.73
N GLY A 84 1.86 -0.87 -3.80
CA GLY A 84 1.71 -2.05 -2.92
C GLY A 84 1.44 -3.34 -3.70
N LEU A 85 0.56 -3.31 -4.70
CA LEU A 85 0.28 -4.47 -5.56
C LEU A 85 1.51 -4.89 -6.37
N LYS A 86 2.18 -3.93 -7.02
CA LYS A 86 3.39 -4.20 -7.79
C LYS A 86 4.46 -4.81 -6.91
N LYS A 87 4.75 -4.17 -5.77
CA LYS A 87 5.84 -4.61 -4.90
C LYS A 87 5.53 -5.94 -4.22
N GLY A 88 4.29 -6.13 -3.78
CA GLY A 88 3.82 -7.39 -3.22
C GLY A 88 3.93 -8.54 -4.22
N PHE A 89 3.60 -8.30 -5.50
CA PHE A 89 3.76 -9.30 -6.54
C PHE A 89 5.22 -9.66 -6.79
N GLU A 90 6.12 -8.68 -6.95
CA GLU A 90 7.56 -8.92 -7.15
C GLU A 90 8.16 -9.82 -6.06
N VAL A 91 7.82 -9.54 -4.80
CA VAL A 91 8.32 -10.33 -3.67
C VAL A 91 7.63 -11.69 -3.57
N GLY A 92 6.31 -11.73 -3.76
CA GLY A 92 5.52 -12.96 -3.70
C GLY A 92 5.93 -13.97 -4.77
N GLU A 93 6.20 -13.51 -5.98
CA GLU A 93 6.73 -14.32 -7.08
C GLU A 93 8.07 -14.95 -6.70
N GLU A 94 9.01 -14.14 -6.19
CA GLU A 94 10.35 -14.61 -5.81
C GLU A 94 10.28 -15.66 -4.70
N LEU A 95 9.47 -15.42 -3.66
CA LEU A 95 9.27 -16.38 -2.58
C LEU A 95 8.60 -17.66 -3.09
N GLY A 96 7.60 -17.54 -3.97
CA GLY A 96 6.90 -18.68 -4.57
C GLY A 96 7.83 -19.54 -5.42
N PHE A 97 8.72 -18.91 -6.20
CA PHE A 97 9.74 -19.60 -6.98
C PHE A 97 10.68 -20.41 -6.08
N TYR A 98 11.21 -19.80 -5.02
CA TYR A 98 12.07 -20.51 -4.06
C TYR A 98 11.35 -21.67 -3.40
N LYS A 99 10.08 -21.50 -3.03
CA LYS A 99 9.29 -22.58 -2.45
C LYS A 99 9.13 -23.75 -3.43
N GLY A 100 8.81 -23.46 -4.69
CA GLY A 100 8.71 -24.47 -5.74
C GLY A 100 10.00 -25.26 -5.93
N CYS A 101 11.16 -24.60 -5.96
CA CYS A 101 12.46 -25.29 -6.05
C CYS A 101 12.70 -26.21 -4.85
N ILE A 102 12.44 -25.72 -3.64
CA ILE A 102 12.60 -26.50 -2.40
C ILE A 102 11.72 -27.75 -2.44
N ASP A 103 10.46 -27.61 -2.85
CA ASP A 103 9.52 -28.71 -2.90
C ASP A 103 9.93 -29.77 -3.94
N VAL A 104 10.42 -29.35 -5.11
CA VAL A 104 10.98 -30.25 -6.14
C VAL A 104 12.22 -30.98 -5.62
N TRP A 105 13.16 -30.28 -4.98
CA TRP A 105 14.36 -30.91 -4.44
C TRP A 105 14.03 -31.89 -3.30
N ASN A 106 13.10 -31.54 -2.42
CA ASN A 106 12.63 -32.43 -1.37
C ASN A 106 11.94 -33.67 -1.95
N ALA A 107 11.11 -33.51 -2.98
CA ALA A 107 10.49 -34.64 -3.68
C ALA A 107 11.55 -35.58 -4.29
N ALA A 108 12.62 -35.04 -4.89
CA ALA A 108 13.72 -35.85 -5.40
C ALA A 108 14.43 -36.64 -4.28
N ILE A 109 14.70 -36.01 -3.13
CA ILE A 109 15.30 -36.69 -1.96
C ILE A 109 14.40 -37.81 -1.41
N LEU A 110 13.08 -37.63 -1.46
CA LEU A 110 12.13 -38.67 -1.03
C LEU A 110 12.16 -39.90 -1.94
N VAL A 111 12.37 -39.70 -3.25
CA VAL A 111 12.47 -40.78 -4.23
C VAL A 111 13.84 -41.47 -4.15
N ASP A 112 14.91 -40.69 -4.04
CA ASP A 112 16.28 -41.18 -3.90
C ASP A 112 17.03 -40.35 -2.83
N PRO A 113 17.16 -40.89 -1.59
CA PRO A 113 17.88 -40.20 -0.51
C PRO A 113 19.36 -39.90 -0.79
N THR A 114 19.93 -40.53 -1.82
CA THR A 114 21.33 -40.35 -2.22
C THR A 114 21.53 -39.39 -3.40
N CYS A 115 20.44 -38.87 -3.97
CA CYS A 115 20.50 -38.00 -5.15
C CYS A 115 21.29 -36.71 -4.94
N PHE A 116 21.34 -36.23 -3.69
CA PHE A 116 22.11 -35.06 -3.28
C PHE A 116 23.01 -35.37 -2.09
N SER A 117 24.18 -34.71 -2.03
CA SER A 117 25.07 -34.82 -0.87
C SER A 117 24.40 -34.30 0.42
N SER A 118 24.83 -34.82 1.57
CA SER A 118 24.35 -34.38 2.89
C SER A 118 24.51 -32.86 3.13
N ARG A 119 25.52 -32.25 2.49
CA ARG A 119 25.73 -30.80 2.51
C ARG A 119 24.59 -30.06 1.81
N VAL A 120 24.21 -30.50 0.61
CA VAL A 120 23.14 -29.89 -0.18
C VAL A 120 21.79 -30.07 0.52
N GLN A 121 21.50 -31.28 1.02
CA GLN A 121 20.26 -31.53 1.77
C GLN A 121 20.12 -30.60 2.98
N LYS A 122 21.21 -30.37 3.73
CA LYS A 122 21.24 -29.38 4.82
C LYS A 122 20.99 -27.95 4.32
N SER A 123 21.60 -27.55 3.20
CA SER A 123 21.39 -26.22 2.63
C SER A 123 19.94 -25.99 2.18
N ILE A 124 19.29 -27.00 1.57
CA ILE A 124 17.88 -26.96 1.18
C ILE A 124 17.00 -26.79 2.42
N LYS A 125 17.22 -27.59 3.48
CA LYS A 125 16.46 -27.47 4.73
C LYS A 125 16.59 -26.08 5.36
N GLN A 126 17.80 -25.53 5.40
CA GLN A 126 18.02 -24.17 5.91
C GLN A 126 17.35 -23.10 5.05
N MET A 127 17.23 -23.32 3.74
CA MET A 127 16.54 -22.40 2.85
C MET A 127 15.01 -22.44 3.11
N ASP A 128 14.44 -23.62 3.34
CA ASP A 128 13.03 -23.79 3.73
C ASP A 128 12.73 -23.14 5.10
N GLU A 129 13.63 -23.30 6.06
CA GLU A 129 13.53 -22.63 7.37
C GLU A 129 13.57 -21.10 7.28
N LEU A 130 14.35 -20.53 6.35
CA LEU A 130 14.35 -19.09 6.10
C LEU A 130 13.05 -18.61 5.44
N LEU A 131 12.54 -19.37 4.47
CA LEU A 131 11.30 -19.05 3.78
C LEU A 131 10.11 -19.02 4.76
N ASN A 132 10.05 -19.98 5.68
CA ASN A 132 9.02 -20.04 6.73
C ASN A 132 9.12 -18.90 7.77
N LYS A 133 10.25 -18.19 7.84
CA LYS A 133 10.45 -17.05 8.74
C LYS A 133 10.06 -15.71 8.10
N TYR A 134 9.76 -15.69 6.81
CA TYR A 134 9.42 -14.46 6.12
C TYR A 134 8.15 -13.81 6.71
N PRO A 135 8.18 -12.52 7.11
CA PRO A 135 7.07 -11.86 7.80
C PRO A 135 6.00 -11.39 6.80
N PHE A 136 5.12 -12.30 6.35
CA PHE A 136 4.03 -11.93 5.42
C PHE A 136 3.06 -10.86 5.95
N SER A 137 2.89 -10.77 7.28
CA SER A 137 2.00 -9.79 7.91
C SER A 137 2.62 -8.39 8.02
N ASP A 138 3.95 -8.28 7.91
CA ASP A 138 4.70 -7.04 8.08
C ASP A 138 5.90 -7.01 7.10
N PRO A 139 5.62 -6.77 5.81
CA PRO A 139 6.65 -6.79 4.77
C PRO A 139 7.58 -5.57 4.80
N GLU A 140 7.26 -4.55 5.60
CA GLU A 140 8.09 -3.34 5.79
C GLU A 140 9.12 -3.51 6.91
N ASN A 141 9.10 -4.64 7.61
CA ASN A 141 10.08 -4.98 8.62
C ASN A 141 11.49 -5.08 8.01
N GLU A 142 12.49 -4.51 8.70
CA GLU A 142 13.91 -4.60 8.33
C GLU A 142 14.38 -6.04 8.09
N SER A 143 13.80 -7.01 8.81
CA SER A 143 14.12 -8.43 8.62
C SER A 143 13.61 -9.03 7.29
N ALA A 144 12.58 -8.46 6.66
CA ALA A 144 12.01 -8.98 5.42
C ALA A 144 13.01 -8.90 4.26
N THR A 145 13.71 -7.76 4.14
CA THR A 145 14.74 -7.55 3.13
C THR A 145 15.93 -8.48 3.34
N ASP A 146 16.38 -8.63 4.59
CA ASP A 146 17.50 -9.49 4.95
C ASP A 146 17.21 -10.97 4.65
N ILE A 147 15.97 -11.42 4.88
CA ILE A 147 15.54 -12.79 4.57
C ILE A 147 15.56 -13.04 3.06
N ILE A 148 15.06 -12.11 2.24
CA ILE A 148 15.08 -12.24 0.77
C ILE A 148 16.51 -12.30 0.26
N ASP A 149 17.40 -11.43 0.74
CA ASP A 149 18.80 -11.45 0.32
C ASP A 149 19.52 -12.73 0.76
N SER A 150 19.21 -13.22 1.96
CA SER A 150 19.68 -14.53 2.44
C SER A 150 19.18 -15.69 1.57
N LEU A 151 17.92 -15.65 1.12
CA LEU A 151 17.33 -16.64 0.21
C LEU A 151 18.04 -16.61 -1.15
N ARG A 152 18.24 -15.43 -1.76
CA ARG A 152 18.99 -15.25 -3.02
C ARG A 152 20.40 -15.82 -2.94
N LEU A 153 21.10 -15.58 -1.82
CA LEU A 153 22.45 -16.09 -1.60
C LEU A 153 22.45 -17.63 -1.50
N LYS A 154 21.54 -18.20 -0.70
CA LYS A 154 21.44 -19.65 -0.55
C LYS A 154 21.04 -20.35 -1.82
N PHE A 155 20.07 -19.81 -2.56
CA PHE A 155 19.64 -20.33 -3.84
C PHE A 155 20.83 -20.46 -4.80
N ARG A 156 21.56 -19.35 -5.02
CA ARG A 156 22.76 -19.35 -5.87
C ARG A 156 23.81 -20.36 -5.42
N ALA A 157 24.04 -20.50 -4.11
CA ALA A 157 24.98 -21.47 -3.56
C ALA A 157 24.56 -22.93 -3.81
N ILE A 158 23.28 -23.24 -3.65
CA ILE A 158 22.73 -24.58 -3.95
C ILE A 158 22.89 -24.89 -5.44
N CYS A 159 22.50 -23.96 -6.30
CA CYS A 159 22.55 -24.14 -7.74
C CYS A 159 23.97 -24.31 -8.28
N ALA A 160 24.93 -23.56 -7.75
CA ALA A 160 26.35 -23.74 -8.05
C ALA A 160 26.84 -25.13 -7.62
N THR A 161 26.36 -25.64 -6.47
CA THR A 161 26.72 -26.97 -5.98
C THR A 161 26.09 -28.10 -6.82
N LEU A 162 24.89 -27.87 -7.34
CA LEU A 162 24.15 -28.82 -8.18
C LEU A 162 24.54 -28.73 -9.66
N ASN A 163 25.39 -27.78 -10.04
CA ASN A 163 25.76 -27.48 -11.43
C ASN A 163 24.54 -27.23 -12.34
N ILE A 164 23.49 -26.65 -11.77
CA ILE A 164 22.28 -26.22 -12.48
C ILE A 164 22.51 -24.76 -12.87
N LYS A 165 22.10 -24.35 -14.08
CA LYS A 165 21.90 -22.93 -14.43
C LYS A 165 20.44 -22.59 -14.14
N PRO A 166 20.11 -21.98 -13.00
CA PRO A 166 18.76 -21.54 -12.76
C PRO A 166 18.63 -20.14 -13.31
N GLU A 167 17.82 -20.00 -14.33
CA GLU A 167 17.40 -18.69 -14.79
C GLU A 167 16.16 -18.33 -13.99
N TYR A 168 16.35 -17.54 -12.93
CA TYR A 168 15.26 -16.76 -12.35
C TYR A 168 15.33 -15.38 -12.98
N ASP A 169 14.66 -15.21 -14.11
CA ASP A 169 14.56 -13.92 -14.79
C ASP A 169 13.67 -12.93 -14.01
N GLY A 170 12.88 -13.46 -13.06
CA GLY A 170 11.84 -12.72 -12.34
C GLY A 170 10.77 -12.17 -13.26
N TYR A 171 9.77 -11.51 -12.69
CA TYR A 171 8.88 -10.66 -13.46
C TYR A 171 9.75 -9.69 -14.26
N PRO A 172 9.50 -9.50 -15.58
CA PRO A 172 10.32 -8.60 -16.36
C PRO A 172 10.38 -7.28 -15.62
N LYS A 173 11.58 -6.94 -15.14
CA LYS A 173 11.97 -5.53 -15.03
C LYS A 173 11.56 -4.98 -16.38
N THR A 174 10.84 -3.87 -16.41
CA THR A 174 10.63 -3.11 -17.63
C THR A 174 12.01 -2.78 -18.20
N SER A 175 12.59 -3.71 -18.94
CA SER A 175 13.83 -3.60 -19.68
C SER A 175 13.44 -2.75 -20.87
N GLY A 176 13.59 -1.44 -20.68
CA GLY A 176 13.28 -0.43 -21.67
C GLY A 176 11.78 -0.15 -21.78
N ILE A 177 11.28 0.73 -20.91
CA ILE A 177 10.57 1.87 -21.49
C ILE A 177 11.69 2.88 -21.74
N ASP A 178 12.29 2.74 -22.91
CA ASP A 178 12.96 3.82 -23.60
C ASP A 178 12.00 5.00 -23.66
N ASN A 179 12.18 5.93 -22.71
CA ASN A 179 11.71 7.31 -22.84
C ASN A 179 12.44 7.96 -24.01
N SER A 180 12.07 7.58 -25.23
CA SER A 180 12.39 8.29 -26.45
C SER A 180 11.10 8.87 -27.02
N GLY A 181 10.87 10.15 -26.71
CA GLY A 181 9.89 11.03 -27.36
C GLY A 181 8.47 10.95 -26.81
N PHE A 182 8.03 12.00 -26.10
CA PHE A 182 7.53 13.25 -26.69
C PHE A 182 7.91 14.42 -25.79
#